data_AF-A0A7J4UVB8-F1
#
_entry.id   AF-A0A7J4UVB8-F1
#
_cell.length_a   1.000
_cell.length_b   1.000
_cell.length_c   1.000
_cell.angle_alpha   90.00
_cell.angle_beta   90.00
_cell.angle_gamma   90.00
#
_symmetry.space_group_name_H-M   'P 1'
#
loop_
_entity.id
_entity.type
_entity.pdbx_description
1 polymer ?
#
loop_
_entity_poly.entity_id
_entity_poly.type
_entity_poly.pdbx_seq_one_letter_code
_entity_poly.pdbx_strand_id
1 'polypeptide(L)'
;MARFREQISGERKLIETIASACPICKSDVKGDDVYLYFCQNCNILFKKNELNLVNPDHIEHEIKKTVAEKYDQEKDKLRIEEPLIKLKPVSKKYRKKKTDKKSKIIYITSKNSNVLHVSNCPFAKNIKKSNRRMFKDLSEARGYKRCECI
;
A
#
# COMPACT_ATOMS: atom_id res chain seq x y z
N MET A 1 -73.04 38.76 11.41
CA MET A 1 -71.81 38.49 10.64
C MET A 1 -70.76 37.92 11.59
N ALA A 2 -70.57 36.60 11.59
CA ALA A 2 -69.65 35.91 12.50
C ALA A 2 -68.23 35.90 11.92
N ARG A 3 -67.23 36.31 12.72
CA ARG A 3 -65.80 36.24 12.36
C ARG A 3 -65.25 34.89 12.83
N PHE A 4 -64.93 34.01 11.89
CA PHE A 4 -64.17 32.80 12.16
C PHE A 4 -62.73 33.18 12.51
N ARG A 5 -62.29 32.87 13.73
CA ARG A 5 -60.87 32.85 14.12
C ARG A 5 -60.38 31.43 13.86
N GLU A 6 -59.62 31.23 12.79
CA GLU A 6 -58.88 30.00 12.58
C GLU A 6 -57.79 29.88 13.66
N GLN A 7 -57.97 28.91 14.55
CA GLN A 7 -56.93 28.49 15.49
C GLN A 7 -55.90 27.68 14.70
N ILE A 8 -54.84 28.33 14.24
CA ILE A 8 -53.67 27.62 13.70
C ILE A 8 -53.00 26.95 14.91
N SER A 9 -53.26 25.66 15.10
CA SER A 9 -52.54 24.80 16.03
C SER A 9 -51.07 24.78 15.61
N GLY A 10 -50.27 25.63 16.27
CA GLY A 10 -48.85 25.80 15.99
C GLY A 10 -48.05 24.59 16.44
N GLU A 11 -47.94 23.59 15.58
CA GLU A 11 -46.89 22.59 15.70
C GLU A 11 -45.55 23.31 15.61
N ARG A 12 -44.78 23.27 16.70
CA ARG A 12 -43.42 23.82 16.72
C ARG A 12 -42.58 23.02 15.73
N LYS A 13 -42.31 23.59 14.57
CA LYS A 13 -41.37 23.01 13.60
C LYS A 13 -40.02 22.84 14.29
N LEU A 14 -39.53 21.61 14.32
CA LEU A 14 -38.19 21.30 14.82
C LEU A 14 -37.19 21.79 13.77
N ILE A 15 -36.37 22.78 14.15
CA ILE A 15 -35.27 23.28 13.32
C ILE A 15 -34.06 22.39 13.60
N GLU A 16 -33.61 21.67 12.58
CA GLU A 16 -32.39 20.86 12.66
C GLU A 16 -31.16 21.70 12.27
N THR A 17 -30.05 21.46 12.95
CA THR A 17 -28.75 22.08 12.62
C THR A 17 -27.76 20.98 12.28
N ILE A 18 -27.23 21.00 11.06
CA ILE A 18 -26.20 20.07 10.62
C ILE A 18 -24.85 20.78 10.68
N ALA A 19 -23.96 20.25 11.50
CA ALA A 19 -22.63 20.82 11.70
C ALA A 19 -21.77 20.66 10.44
N SER A 20 -21.02 21.71 10.08
CA SER A 20 -20.00 21.68 9.02
C SER A 20 -20.46 21.25 7.62
N ALA A 21 -21.76 21.26 7.34
CA ALA A 21 -22.32 20.68 6.11
C ALA A 21 -22.32 21.62 4.89
N CYS A 22 -22.01 22.91 5.05
CA CYS A 22 -21.91 23.81 3.90
C CYS A 22 -20.70 23.44 3.01
N PRO A 23 -20.89 23.10 1.73
CA PRO A 23 -19.80 22.69 0.85
C PRO A 23 -18.81 23.84 0.51
N ILE A 24 -19.21 25.10 0.74
CA ILE A 24 -18.42 26.28 0.39
C ILE A 24 -17.56 26.74 1.57
N CYS A 25 -18.20 27.02 2.71
CA CYS A 25 -17.53 27.60 3.88
C CYS A 25 -17.33 26.63 5.05
N LYS A 26 -17.83 25.39 4.94
CA LYS A 26 -17.80 24.37 6.02
C LYS A 26 -18.42 24.86 7.34
N SER A 27 -19.31 25.85 7.29
CA SER A 27 -20.10 26.28 8.44
C SER A 27 -21.36 25.43 8.60
N ASP A 28 -22.02 25.58 9.74
CA ASP A 28 -23.25 24.88 10.05
C ASP A 28 -24.41 25.37 9.18
N VAL A 29 -25.32 24.46 8.86
CA VAL A 29 -26.54 24.76 8.10
C VAL A 29 -27.76 24.44 8.95
N LYS A 30 -28.76 25.32 8.91
CA LYS A 30 -30.01 25.19 9.68
C LYS A 30 -31.17 25.00 8.72
N GLY A 31 -32.04 24.03 8.99
CA GLY A 31 -33.13 23.72 8.08
C GLY A 31 -34.35 23.18 8.80
N ASP A 32 -35.50 23.35 8.14
CA ASP A 32 -36.67 22.55 8.46
C ASP A 32 -36.44 21.18 7.82
N ASP A 33 -36.60 20.12 8.61
CA ASP A 33 -36.25 18.72 8.31
C ASP A 33 -36.82 18.18 6.97
N VAL A 34 -37.82 18.88 6.44
CA VAL A 34 -38.60 18.47 5.29
C VAL A 34 -37.81 18.55 3.97
N TYR A 35 -37.09 19.64 3.65
CA TYR A 35 -36.40 19.72 2.33
C TYR A 35 -35.23 20.69 2.20
N LEU A 36 -35.19 21.77 3.00
CA LEU A 36 -34.31 22.91 2.72
C LEU A 36 -33.47 23.29 3.93
N TYR A 37 -32.17 23.44 3.68
CA TYR A 37 -31.18 23.86 4.67
C TYR A 37 -30.52 25.15 4.21
N PHE A 38 -30.36 26.08 5.14
CA PHE A 38 -29.79 27.39 4.89
C PHE A 38 -28.46 27.55 5.60
N CYS A 39 -27.44 27.97 4.86
CA CYS A 39 -26.17 28.40 5.44
C CYS A 39 -26.21 29.89 5.74
N GLN A 40 -26.10 30.27 7.02
CA GLN A 40 -26.09 31.68 7.45
C GLN A 40 -24.87 32.46 6.96
N ASN A 41 -23.74 31.78 6.72
CA ASN A 41 -22.50 32.43 6.32
C ASN A 41 -22.46 32.72 4.81
N CYS A 42 -22.93 31.78 3.99
CA CYS A 42 -22.94 31.92 2.53
C CYS A 42 -24.25 32.50 1.97
N ASN A 43 -25.32 32.59 2.77
CA ASN A 43 -26.68 32.94 2.32
C ASN A 43 -27.19 32.06 1.17
N ILE A 44 -26.88 30.75 1.20
CA ILE A 44 -27.27 29.77 0.18
C ILE A 44 -28.19 28.72 0.81
N LEU A 45 -29.21 28.34 0.03
CA LEU A 45 -30.15 27.25 0.33
C LEU A 45 -29.69 25.97 -0.38
N PHE A 46 -29.68 24.86 0.34
CA PHE A 46 -29.34 23.53 -0.13
C PHE A 46 -30.54 22.61 0.04
N LYS A 47 -30.72 21.67 -0.89
CA LYS A 47 -31.62 20.54 -0.66
C LYS A 47 -30.95 19.53 0.26
N LYS A 48 -31.72 18.82 1.09
CA LYS A 48 -31.19 17.76 1.99
C LYS A 48 -30.32 16.74 1.25
N ASN A 49 -30.68 16.41 0.01
CA ASN A 49 -29.95 15.45 -0.84
C ASN A 49 -28.64 16.00 -1.43
N GLU A 50 -28.47 17.32 -1.49
CA GLU A 50 -27.28 17.99 -2.04
C GLU A 50 -26.26 18.31 -0.93
N LEU A 51 -26.73 18.36 0.32
CA LEU A 51 -25.83 18.31 1.47
C LEU A 51 -25.25 16.91 1.53
N ASN A 52 -24.06 16.75 0.95
CA ASN A 52 -23.23 15.59 1.22
C ASN A 52 -22.91 15.61 2.72
N LEU A 53 -23.77 14.98 3.51
CA LEU A 53 -23.50 14.49 4.86
C LEU A 53 -22.40 13.44 4.70
N VAL A 54 -21.19 13.90 4.41
CA VAL A 54 -19.99 13.08 4.48
C VAL A 54 -19.77 12.85 5.96
N ASN A 55 -20.54 11.92 6.52
CA ASN A 55 -20.20 11.30 7.77
C ASN A 55 -19.00 10.41 7.40
N PRO A 56 -17.77 10.81 7.75
CA PRO A 56 -16.56 10.14 7.26
C PRO A 56 -16.60 8.64 7.59
N ASP A 57 -17.20 8.28 8.73
CA ASP A 57 -17.40 6.90 9.19
C ASP A 57 -18.28 6.07 8.24
N HIS A 58 -19.31 6.68 7.65
CA HIS A 58 -20.20 5.98 6.72
C HIS A 58 -19.50 5.69 5.39
N ILE A 59 -18.70 6.65 4.90
CA ILE A 59 -17.92 6.48 3.67
C ILE A 59 -16.85 5.40 3.87
N GLU A 60 -16.16 5.39 5.01
CA GLU A 60 -15.22 4.32 5.32
C GLU A 60 -15.88 2.95 5.37
N HIS A 61 -17.07 2.86 5.95
CA HIS A 61 -17.81 1.61 6.03
C HIS A 61 -18.26 1.11 4.64
N GLU A 62 -18.75 2.00 3.77
CA GLU A 62 -19.10 1.65 2.38
C GLU A 62 -17.88 1.22 1.56
N ILE A 63 -16.74 1.89 1.72
CA ILE A 63 -15.48 1.51 1.05
C ILE A 63 -15.02 0.13 1.55
N LYS A 64 -15.02 -0.11 2.86
CA LYS A 64 -14.65 -1.42 3.44
C LYS A 64 -15.56 -2.53 2.93
N LYS A 65 -16.87 -2.29 2.85
CA LYS A 65 -17.85 -3.25 2.34
C LYS A 65 -17.61 -3.57 0.86
N THR A 66 -17.43 -2.56 0.01
CA THR A 66 -17.19 -2.75 -1.43
C THR A 66 -15.85 -3.43 -1.74
N VAL A 67 -14.80 -3.18 -0.95
CA VAL A 67 -13.52 -3.88 -1.08
C VAL A 67 -13.63 -5.36 -0.68
N ALA A 68 -14.35 -5.66 0.41
CA ALA A 68 -14.57 -7.04 0.85
C ALA A 68 -15.36 -7.85 -0.19
N GLU A 69 -16.44 -7.30 -0.74
CA GLU A 69 -17.25 -7.96 -1.77
C GLU A 69 -16.45 -8.27 -3.05
N LYS A 70 -15.54 -7.36 -3.47
CA LYS A 70 -14.67 -7.60 -4.63
C LYS A 70 -13.66 -8.72 -4.38
N TYR A 71 -13.08 -8.77 -3.19
CA TYR A 71 -12.10 -9.80 -2.83
C TYR A 71 -12.71 -11.20 -2.87
N ASP A 72 -13.93 -11.36 -2.34
CA ASP A 72 -14.62 -12.66 -2.36
C ASP A 72 -14.98 -13.09 -3.79
N GLN A 73 -15.40 -12.16 -4.66
CA GLN A 73 -15.67 -12.46 -6.08
C GLN A 73 -14.42 -12.90 -6.86
N GLU A 74 -13.24 -12.34 -6.56
CA GLU A 74 -12.00 -12.70 -7.22
C GLU A 74 -11.43 -14.02 -6.70
N LYS A 75 -11.62 -14.32 -5.42
CA LYS A 75 -11.19 -15.57 -4.80
C LYS A 75 -11.82 -16.79 -5.46
N ASP A 76 -13.10 -16.71 -5.83
CA ASP A 76 -13.79 -17.80 -6.53
C ASP A 76 -13.31 -17.99 -7.98
N LYS A 77 -12.84 -16.92 -8.63
CA LYS A 77 -12.27 -17.00 -10.00
C LYS A 77 -10.85 -17.59 -10.03
N LEU A 78 -10.13 -17.53 -8.91
CA LEU A 78 -8.77 -18.08 -8.77
C LEU A 78 -8.77 -19.56 -8.34
N ARG A 79 -9.93 -20.22 -8.30
CA ARG A 79 -10.00 -21.67 -8.16
C ARG A 79 -9.53 -22.31 -9.47
N ILE A 80 -8.22 -22.31 -9.65
CA ILE A 80 -7.52 -23.03 -10.72
C ILE A 80 -8.00 -24.48 -10.60
N GLU A 81 -8.76 -24.94 -11.59
CA GLU A 81 -9.06 -26.35 -11.75
C GLU A 81 -7.71 -27.06 -11.75
N GLU A 82 -7.39 -27.74 -10.64
CA GLU A 82 -6.19 -28.54 -10.57
C GLU A 82 -6.26 -29.51 -11.75
N PRO A 83 -5.37 -29.38 -12.75
CA PRO A 83 -5.45 -30.27 -13.88
C PRO A 83 -5.21 -31.66 -13.31
N LEU A 84 -6.20 -32.55 -13.45
CA LEU A 84 -6.11 -33.97 -13.14
C LEU A 84 -5.14 -34.60 -14.15
N ILE A 85 -3.86 -34.23 -14.06
CA ILE A 85 -2.78 -34.85 -14.79
C ILE A 85 -2.64 -36.23 -14.16
N LYS A 86 -3.22 -37.24 -14.81
CA LYS A 86 -2.93 -38.65 -14.53
C LYS A 86 -1.45 -38.87 -14.81
N LEU A 87 -0.63 -38.58 -13.80
CA LEU A 87 0.80 -38.81 -13.84
C LEU A 87 1.00 -40.33 -13.90
N LYS A 88 1.38 -40.82 -15.09
CA LYS A 88 1.98 -42.14 -15.22
C LYS A 88 3.13 -42.23 -14.21
N PRO A 89 3.33 -43.36 -13.51
CA PRO A 89 4.42 -43.51 -12.55
C PRO A 89 5.76 -43.43 -13.30
N VAL A 90 6.29 -42.22 -13.43
CA VAL A 90 7.66 -42.00 -13.89
C VAL A 90 8.55 -42.49 -12.77
N SER A 91 9.33 -43.54 -13.04
CA SER A 91 10.36 -44.02 -12.13
C SER A 91 11.24 -42.84 -11.71
N LYS A 92 11.11 -42.44 -10.45
CA LYS A 92 11.76 -41.24 -9.90
C LYS A 92 13.27 -41.46 -9.91
N LYS A 93 13.95 -41.07 -10.99
CA LYS A 93 15.36 -40.74 -10.92
C LYS A 93 15.48 -39.50 -10.04
N TYR A 94 15.77 -39.73 -8.76
CA TYR A 94 16.08 -38.72 -7.76
C TYR A 94 17.19 -37.81 -8.30
N ARG A 95 16.83 -36.70 -8.96
CA ARG A 95 17.77 -35.62 -9.23
C ARG A 95 17.95 -34.90 -7.90
N LYS A 96 19.06 -35.20 -7.21
CA LYS A 96 19.50 -34.45 -6.03
C LYS A 96 19.43 -32.96 -6.36
N LYS A 97 18.53 -32.24 -5.70
CA LYS A 97 18.39 -30.79 -5.77
C LYS A 97 19.75 -30.24 -5.34
N LYS A 98 20.52 -29.65 -6.26
CA LYS A 98 21.80 -29.01 -5.93
C LYS A 98 21.44 -27.87 -4.98
N THR A 99 21.81 -28.03 -3.71
CA THR A 99 21.73 -26.93 -2.75
C THR A 99 22.61 -25.81 -3.29
N ASP A 100 22.05 -24.60 -3.37
CA ASP A 100 22.79 -23.41 -3.76
C ASP A 100 23.91 -23.18 -2.74
N LYS A 101 25.10 -23.67 -3.09
CA LYS A 101 26.31 -23.44 -2.32
C LYS A 101 26.56 -21.94 -2.41
N LYS A 102 26.23 -21.21 -1.33
CA LYS A 102 26.66 -19.82 -1.13
C LYS A 102 28.13 -19.74 -1.50
N SER A 103 28.43 -19.03 -2.59
CA SER A 103 29.80 -18.86 -3.06
C SER A 103 30.58 -18.15 -1.96
N LYS A 104 31.62 -18.81 -1.43
CA LYS A 104 32.52 -18.17 -0.47
C LYS A 104 33.18 -16.98 -1.17
N ILE A 105 33.07 -15.80 -0.59
CA ILE A 105 33.72 -14.59 -1.10
C ILE A 105 35.23 -14.77 -0.91
N ILE A 106 36.00 -14.61 -2.00
CA ILE A 106 37.47 -14.71 -1.97
C ILE A 106 38.04 -13.32 -2.21
N TYR A 107 39.02 -12.93 -1.41
CA TYR A 107 39.74 -11.66 -1.55
C TYR A 107 41.08 -11.88 -2.26
N ILE A 108 41.44 -10.96 -3.15
CA ILE A 108 42.59 -11.08 -4.05
C ILE A 108 43.39 -9.78 -4.00
N THR A 109 44.71 -9.86 -3.89
CA THR A 109 45.63 -8.71 -4.01
C THR A 109 46.82 -9.06 -4.92
N SER A 110 47.55 -8.04 -5.39
CA SER A 110 48.83 -8.22 -6.06
C SER A 110 49.97 -8.22 -5.04
N LYS A 111 51.06 -8.95 -5.28
CA LYS A 111 52.29 -8.89 -4.47
C LYS A 111 52.86 -7.48 -4.36
N ASN A 112 52.63 -6.65 -5.38
CA ASN A 112 53.17 -5.30 -5.49
C ASN A 112 52.16 -4.20 -5.13
N SER A 113 50.91 -4.55 -4.77
CA SER A 113 49.88 -3.56 -4.40
C SER A 113 49.37 -3.78 -2.98
N ASN A 114 49.02 -2.68 -2.32
CA ASN A 114 48.37 -2.71 -1.01
C ASN A 114 46.84 -2.62 -1.12
N VAL A 115 46.26 -2.99 -2.27
CA VAL A 115 44.81 -2.90 -2.52
C VAL A 115 44.21 -4.30 -2.63
N LEU A 116 43.21 -4.57 -1.79
CA LEU A 116 42.47 -5.81 -1.70
C LEU A 116 41.19 -5.72 -2.55
N HIS A 117 41.08 -6.61 -3.53
CA HIS A 117 39.94 -6.71 -4.42
C HIS A 117 39.09 -7.93 -4.06
N VAL A 118 37.77 -7.88 -4.31
CA VAL A 118 36.92 -9.08 -4.30
C VAL A 118 37.11 -9.86 -5.60
N SER A 119 36.95 -11.18 -5.59
CA SER A 119 37.11 -12.05 -6.78
C SER A 119 36.35 -11.59 -8.03
N ASN A 120 35.21 -10.91 -7.85
CA ASN A 120 34.38 -10.42 -8.94
C ASN A 120 34.79 -9.02 -9.47
N CYS A 121 35.76 -8.36 -8.83
CA CYS A 121 36.23 -7.04 -9.25
C CYS A 121 36.94 -7.10 -10.62
N PRO A 122 36.67 -6.14 -11.54
CA PRO A 122 37.32 -6.12 -12.86
C PRO A 122 38.84 -6.06 -12.77
N PHE A 123 39.39 -5.28 -11.83
CA PHE A 123 40.83 -5.17 -11.62
C PHE A 123 41.46 -6.49 -11.14
N ALA A 124 40.75 -7.26 -10.31
CA ALA A 124 41.23 -8.56 -9.82
C ALA A 124 41.46 -9.57 -10.96
N LYS A 125 40.64 -9.51 -12.02
CA LYS A 125 40.77 -10.38 -13.19
C LYS A 125 42.06 -10.13 -13.96
N ASN A 126 42.56 -8.89 -13.95
CA ASN A 126 43.77 -8.48 -14.67
C ASN A 126 45.08 -8.79 -13.90
N ILE A 127 45.02 -9.20 -12.63
CA ILE A 127 46.21 -9.54 -11.85
C ILE A 127 46.77 -10.89 -12.33
N LYS A 128 48.01 -10.88 -12.86
CA LYS A 128 48.74 -12.10 -13.29
C LYS A 128 48.84 -13.12 -12.14
N LYS A 129 48.69 -14.42 -12.46
CA LYS A 129 48.72 -15.51 -11.45
C LYS A 129 50.01 -15.53 -10.62
N SER A 130 51.16 -15.21 -11.21
CA SER A 130 52.46 -15.14 -10.53
C SER A 130 52.53 -14.09 -9.41
N ASN A 131 51.77 -13.02 -9.55
CA ASN A 131 51.72 -11.90 -8.61
C ASN A 131 50.46 -11.90 -7.75
N ARG A 132 49.60 -12.91 -7.85
CA ARG A 132 48.32 -12.96 -7.13
C ARG A 132 48.50 -13.58 -5.75
N ARG A 133 47.99 -12.92 -4.71
CA ARG A 133 47.77 -13.49 -3.37
C ARG A 133 46.25 -13.57 -3.11
N MET A 134 45.81 -14.69 -2.54
CA MET A 134 44.39 -14.94 -2.26
C MET A 134 44.19 -15.15 -0.76
N PHE A 135 43.16 -14.53 -0.23
CA PHE A 135 42.76 -14.64 1.18
C PHE A 135 41.33 -15.15 1.25
N LYS A 136 41.07 -16.03 2.22
CA LYS A 136 39.71 -16.54 2.45
C LYS A 136 38.90 -15.55 3.25
N ASP A 137 39.56 -14.90 4.21
CA ASP A 137 38.93 -13.98 5.15
C ASP A 137 39.65 -12.62 5.20
N LEU A 138 38.90 -11.58 5.54
CA LEU A 138 39.43 -10.22 5.72
C LEU A 138 40.45 -10.13 6.86
N SER A 139 40.38 -11.04 7.83
CA SER A 139 41.30 -11.12 8.96
C SER A 139 42.73 -11.51 8.53
N GLU A 140 42.88 -12.30 7.48
CA GLU A 140 44.19 -12.69 6.93
C GLU A 140 44.84 -11.53 6.16
N ALA A 141 44.02 -10.60 5.64
CA ALA A 141 44.45 -9.47 4.83
C ALA A 141 44.61 -8.16 5.65
N ARG A 142 44.99 -8.27 6.93
CA ARG A 142 45.27 -7.09 7.76
C ARG A 142 46.44 -6.28 7.16
N GLY A 143 46.21 -5.00 6.89
CA GLY A 143 47.20 -4.09 6.30
C GLY A 143 46.99 -3.75 4.82
N TYR A 144 46.02 -4.38 4.16
CA TYR A 144 45.62 -4.01 2.79
C TYR A 144 44.41 -3.06 2.80
N LYS A 145 44.42 -2.04 1.95
CA LYS A 145 43.29 -1.13 1.70
C LYS A 145 42.24 -1.84 0.85
N ARG A 146 40.95 -1.68 1.14
CA ARG A 146 39.89 -2.28 0.31
C ARG A 146 39.74 -1.49 -1.00
N CYS A 147 39.49 -2.18 -2.12
CA CYS A 147 39.08 -1.54 -3.37
C CYS A 147 37.71 -0.90 -3.16
N GLU A 148 37.55 0.33 -3.62
CA GLU A 148 36.27 1.06 -3.66
C GLU A 148 35.45 0.71 -4.91
N CYS A 149 35.75 -0.43 -5.51
CA CYS A 149 35.26 -0.83 -6.83
C CYS A 149 33.91 -1.56 -6.76
N ILE A 150 33.21 -1.39 -5.63
CA ILE A 150 31.95 -2.02 -5.23
C ILE A 150 31.04 -0.92 -4.73
#